data_AF-A0A929NGW4-F1
#
_entry.id   AF-A0A929NGW4-F1
#
_cell.length_a   1.000
_cell.length_b   1.000
_cell.length_c   1.000
_cell.angle_alpha   90.00
_cell.angle_beta   90.00
_cell.angle_gamma   90.00
#
_symmetry.space_group_name_H-M   'P 1'
#
loop_
_entity.id
_entity.type
_entity.pdbx_description
1 polymer ?
#
loop_
_entity_poly.entity_id
_entity_poly.type
_entity_poly.pdbx_seq_one_letter_code
_entity_poly.pdbx_strand_id
1 'polypeptide(L)' 'LSREVQKGFVGLKAMIKRFLDEGKDSGEFYNGINTDTTTEILFNGMLGASVNYSVDKSFDTLDHSINSLVDYIDKLKR' A
#
# COMPACT_ATOMS: atom_id res chain seq x y z
N LEU A 1 -3.49 -23.61 4.30
CA LEU A 1 -2.86 -22.36 4.78
C LEU A 1 -2.55 -21.39 3.62
N SER A 2 -1.73 -21.78 2.63
CA SER A 2 -1.39 -20.92 1.47
C SER A 2 -2.59 -20.33 0.73
N ARG A 3 -3.66 -21.11 0.54
CA ARG A 3 -4.90 -20.64 -0.12
C ARG A 3 -5.59 -19.49 0.62
N GLU A 4 -5.69 -19.56 1.94
CA GLU A 4 -6.32 -18.49 2.74
C GLU A 4 -5.43 -17.24 2.80
N VAL A 5 -4.11 -17.42 2.87
CA VAL A 5 -3.16 -16.29 2.76
C VAL A 5 -3.31 -15.60 1.41
N GLN A 6 -3.34 -16.37 0.31
CA GLN A 6 -3.53 -15.82 -1.03
C GLN A 6 -4.89 -15.11 -1.16
N LYS A 7 -5.96 -15.67 -0.58
CA LYS A 7 -7.28 -15.01 -0.54
C LYS A 7 -7.21 -13.68 0.21
N GLY A 8 -6.52 -13.63 1.36
CA GLY A 8 -6.28 -12.41 2.11
C GLY A 8 -5.50 -11.36 1.30
N PHE A 9 -4.45 -11.78 0.60
CA PHE A 9 -3.65 -10.89 -0.25
C PHE A 9 -4.47 -10.30 -1.40
N VAL A 10 -5.25 -11.12 -2.09
CA VAL A 10 -6.15 -10.65 -3.15
C VAL A 10 -7.19 -9.66 -2.60
N GLY A 11 -7.79 -9.97 -1.44
CA GLY A 11 -8.76 -9.09 -0.80
C GLY A 11 -8.17 -7.74 -0.38
N LEU A 12 -6.97 -7.75 0.21
CA LEU A 12 -6.28 -6.53 0.61
C LEU A 12 -5.92 -5.66 -0.61
N LYS A 13 -5.37 -6.25 -1.68
CA LYS A 13 -5.10 -5.54 -2.93
C LYS A 13 -6.36 -4.92 -3.52
N ALA A 14 -7.46 -5.67 -3.57
CA ALA A 14 -8.73 -5.16 -4.07
C ALA A 14 -9.25 -3.98 -3.23
N MET A 15 -9.08 -4.02 -1.90
CA MET A 15 -9.45 -2.93 -1.01
C MET A 15 -8.60 -1.68 -1.24
N ILE A 16 -7.26 -1.82 -1.34
CA ILE A 16 -6.35 -0.71 -1.64
C ILE A 16 -6.71 -0.08 -2.99
N LYS A 17 -6.89 -0.90 -4.02
CA LYS A 17 -7.24 -0.44 -5.36
C LYS A 17 -8.55 0.36 -5.35
N ARG A 18 -9.57 -0.15 -4.65
CA ARG A 18 -10.85 0.56 -4.53
C ARG A 18 -10.67 1.96 -3.94
N PHE A 19 -9.90 2.11 -2.87
CA PHE A 19 -9.65 3.44 -2.28
C PHE A 19 -8.85 4.36 -3.21
N LEU A 20 -7.89 3.81 -3.96
CA LEU A 20 -7.14 4.59 -4.95
C LEU A 20 -8.01 5.03 -6.13
N ASP A 21 -8.91 4.16 -6.60
CA ASP A 21 -9.88 4.49 -7.64
C ASP A 21 -10.88 5.55 -7.15
N GLU A 22 -11.40 5.42 -5.93
CA GLU A 22 -12.28 6.41 -5.31
C GLU A 22 -11.61 7.79 -5.20
N GLY A 23 -10.36 7.86 -4.73
CA GLY A 23 -9.59 9.11 -4.67
C GLY A 23 -9.24 9.68 -6.05
N LYS A 24 -9.08 8.82 -7.06
CA LYS A 24 -8.87 9.26 -8.44
C LYS A 24 -10.15 9.87 -9.01
N ASP A 25 -11.29 9.22 -8.79
CA ASP A 25 -12.60 9.64 -9.28
C ASP A 25 -13.11 10.90 -8.56
N SER A 26 -12.72 11.12 -7.29
CA SER A 26 -13.00 12.34 -6.54
C SER A 26 -12.08 13.52 -6.91
N GLY A 27 -11.00 13.26 -7.65
CA GLY A 27 -10.02 14.27 -8.07
C GLY A 27 -8.97 14.61 -7.00
N GLU A 28 -8.81 13.79 -5.96
CA GLU A 28 -7.77 13.93 -4.94
C GLU A 28 -6.35 13.68 -5.48
N PHE A 29 -6.23 12.86 -6.52
CA PHE A 29 -4.96 12.57 -7.19
C PHE A 29 -4.80 13.35 -8.49
N TYR A 30 -3.55 13.54 -8.93
CA TYR A 30 -3.28 14.12 -10.25
C TYR A 30 -3.85 13.24 -11.38
N ASN A 31 -4.26 13.89 -12.47
CA ASN A 31 -4.73 13.21 -13.68
C ASN A 31 -3.58 12.40 -14.30
N GLY A 32 -3.58 11.10 -14.11
CA GLY A 32 -2.55 10.19 -14.64
C GLY A 32 -2.07 9.12 -13.66
N ILE A 33 -2.55 9.12 -12.41
CA ILE A 33 -2.26 8.02 -11.49
C ILE A 33 -2.72 6.68 -12.07
N ASN A 34 -1.80 5.70 -12.07
CA ASN A 34 -2.07 4.30 -12.34
C ASN A 34 -2.37 3.60 -11.01
N THR A 35 -3.65 3.38 -10.72
CA THR A 35 -4.11 2.81 -9.45
C THR A 35 -3.74 1.34 -9.32
N ASP A 36 -3.62 0.59 -10.42
CA ASP A 36 -3.12 -0.80 -10.42
C ASP A 36 -1.66 -0.87 -9.97
N THR A 37 -0.79 -0.07 -10.60
CA THR A 37 0.64 -0.01 -10.22
C THR A 37 0.81 0.48 -8.79
N THR A 38 0.06 1.50 -8.39
CA THR A 38 0.10 2.05 -7.03
C THR A 38 -0.35 1.02 -6.00
N THR A 39 -1.37 0.22 -6.31
CA THR A 39 -1.82 -0.90 -5.45
C THR A 39 -0.70 -1.90 -5.20
N GLU A 40 0.03 -2.29 -6.23
CA GLU A 40 1.16 -3.22 -6.10
C GLU A 40 2.31 -2.63 -5.28
N ILE A 41 2.63 -1.35 -5.49
CA ILE A 41 3.66 -0.65 -4.69
C ILE A 41 3.30 -0.65 -3.21
N LEU A 42 2.06 -0.25 -2.87
CA LEU A 42 1.62 -0.19 -1.48
C LEU A 42 1.57 -1.58 -0.84
N PHE A 43 0.99 -2.55 -1.52
CA PHE A 43 0.88 -3.91 -1.01
C PHE A 43 2.27 -4.53 -0.77
N ASN A 44 3.18 -4.45 -1.75
CA ASN A 44 4.53 -5.01 -1.62
C ASN A 44 5.35 -4.25 -0.57
N GLY A 45 5.16 -2.93 -0.44
CA GLY A 45 5.76 -2.13 0.61
C GLY A 45 5.33 -2.57 2.01
N MET A 46 4.02 -2.80 2.23
CA MET A 46 3.50 -3.31 3.50
C MET A 46 4.00 -4.72 3.83
N LEU A 47 4.12 -5.59 2.82
CA LEU A 47 4.74 -6.91 2.99
C LEU A 47 6.20 -6.78 3.41
N GLY A 48 6.96 -5.92 2.73
CA GLY A 48 8.36 -5.64 3.08
C GLY A 48 8.52 -5.13 4.51
N ALA A 49 7.67 -4.17 4.93
CA ALA A 49 7.65 -3.65 6.30
C ALA A 49 7.36 -4.76 7.33
N SER A 50 6.40 -5.64 7.04
CA SER A 50 6.05 -6.78 7.91
C SER A 50 7.19 -7.80 8.05
N VAL A 51 7.91 -8.06 6.95
CA VAL A 51 9.08 -8.94 6.95
C VAL A 51 10.24 -8.30 7.73
N ASN A 52 10.54 -7.02 7.48
CA ASN A 52 11.59 -6.29 8.19
C ASN A 52 11.34 -6.28 9.71
N TYR A 53 10.13 -5.93 10.13
CA TYR A 53 9.74 -5.97 11.54
C TYR A 53 9.83 -7.37 12.13
N SER A 54 9.56 -8.41 11.34
CA SER A 54 9.70 -9.79 11.82
C SER A 54 11.14 -10.15 12.14
N VAL A 55 12.12 -9.50 11.50
CA VAL A 55 13.56 -9.71 11.67
C VAL A 55 14.12 -8.83 12.80
N ASP A 56 13.85 -7.52 12.78
CA ASP A 56 14.49 -6.56 13.69
C ASP A 56 13.64 -6.20 14.93
N LYS A 57 12.33 -6.49 14.91
CA LYS A 57 11.33 -6.13 15.93
C LYS A 57 11.31 -4.64 16.29
N SER A 58 11.76 -3.78 15.37
CA SER A 58 11.87 -2.34 15.58
C SER A 58 10.59 -1.62 15.16
N PHE A 59 9.91 -1.03 16.14
CA PHE A 59 8.77 -0.15 15.85
C PHE A 59 9.19 1.11 15.11
N ASP A 60 10.38 1.66 15.39
CA ASP A 60 10.90 2.83 14.69
C ASP A 60 11.11 2.53 13.19
N THR A 61 11.64 1.34 12.85
CA THR A 61 11.82 0.91 11.46
C THR A 61 10.47 0.68 10.78
N LEU A 62 9.51 0.10 11.50
CA LEU A 62 8.16 -0.12 10.99
C LEU A 62 7.48 1.22 10.69
N ASP A 63 7.49 2.16 11.63
CA ASP A 63 6.92 3.49 11.48
C ASP A 63 7.58 4.24 10.33
N HIS A 64 8.91 4.17 10.20
CA HIS A 64 9.61 4.76 9.07
C HIS A 64 9.14 4.17 7.72
N SER A 65 8.93 2.85 7.66
CA SER A 65 8.46 2.17 6.45
C SER A 65 7.03 2.56 6.08
N ILE A 66 6.13 2.62 7.08
CA ILE A 66 4.74 3.03 6.88
C ILE A 66 4.66 4.51 6.49
N ASN A 67 5.38 5.40 7.18
CA ASN A 67 5.42 6.82 6.84
C ASN A 67 5.96 7.05 5.42
N SER A 68 6.94 6.28 4.98
CA SER A 68 7.44 6.36 3.60
C SER A 68 6.37 5.99 2.55
N LEU A 69 5.47 5.04 2.87
CA LEU A 69 4.34 4.70 1.99
C LEU A 69 3.27 5.79 2.00
N VAL A 70 3.03 6.43 3.15
CA VAL A 70 2.14 7.60 3.25
C VAL A 70 2.69 8.76 2.43
N ASP A 71 3.97 9.11 2.61
CA ASP A 71 4.65 10.15 1.85
C ASP A 71 4.61 9.88 0.34
N TYR A 72 4.70 8.61 -0.07
CA TYR A 72 4.54 8.22 -1.46
C TYR A 72 3.15 8.55 -1.98
N ILE A 73 2.07 8.23 -1.24
CA ILE A 73 0.70 8.57 -1.63
C ILE A 73 0.50 10.09 -1.65
N ASP A 74 1.03 10.81 -0.67
CA ASP A 74 0.91 12.27 -0.58
C ASP A 74 1.54 12.97 -1.79
N LYS A 75 2.63 12.43 -2.34
CA LYS A 75 3.23 12.92 -3.60
C LYS A 75 2.37 12.69 -4.84
N LEU A 76 1.36 11.81 -4.76
CA LEU A 76 0.41 11.57 -5.85
C LEU A 76 -0.83 12.48 -5.75
N LYS A 77 -1.02 13.16 -4.62
CA LYS A 77 -2.12 14.11 -4.44
C LYS A 77 -1.93 15.33 -5.33
N ARG A 78 -3.04 15.96 -5.68
CA ARG A 78 -3.06 17.19 -6.49
C ARG A 78 -2.73 18.44 -5.70
#